data_AF-A0A1G8YSZ3-F1
#
_entry.id   AF-A0A1G8YSZ3-F1
#
_cell.length_a   1.000
_cell.length_b   1.000
_cell.length_c   1.000
_cell.angle_alpha   90.00
_cell.angle_beta   90.00
_cell.angle_gamma   90.00
#
_symmetry.space_group_name_H-M   'P 1'
#
loop_
_entity.id
_entity.type
_entity.pdbx_description
1 polymer ?
#
loop_
_entity_poly.entity_id
_entity_poly.type
_entity_poly.pdbx_seq_one_letter_code
_entity_poly.pdbx_strand_id
1 'polypeptide(L)'
;MGAVLPMARRRGKGDAAVTQGARDETDAPLLDRGFAVTDGRRRWIATLIELPEASPLLMFLDEMPPEGRDLWVCQLMLADGVLRRVAPEASAVICFTPDTLIATPEGALPAGLLDEGDLVLTRDSGPQPVLWVGRRRISGARLQAQPELRPVRLRAGALSDSSGGIGQEGEVPERDLLVSPDHRILLRGARARALFNEDEVLVRARDLIDDRRVTVDRSSREVIYVHLLLERHQIVWANGVETESFHPAGMPLSAIDEAQRSELFTRVPELARDPFAYGDFARRPLDAAEAAIMLHAPPALH
;
A
#
# COMPACT_ATOMS: atom_id res chain seq x y z
N MET A 1 12.32 -37.20 -55.00
CA MET A 1 11.32 -38.27 -55.26
C MET A 1 10.38 -38.28 -54.08
N GLY A 2 9.24 -37.57 -54.16
CA GLY A 2 7.92 -38.14 -54.50
C GLY A 2 7.17 -38.43 -53.18
N ALA A 3 5.94 -38.04 -52.90
CA ALA A 3 4.82 -37.61 -53.75
C ALA A 3 3.79 -36.81 -52.93
N VAL A 4 2.86 -36.17 -53.64
CA VAL A 4 1.74 -35.35 -53.16
C VAL A 4 0.41 -36.04 -53.52
N LEU A 5 -0.66 -35.70 -52.77
CA LEU A 5 -2.13 -35.75 -53.06
C LEU A 5 -2.93 -37.03 -52.67
N PRO A 6 -4.29 -36.95 -52.49
CA PRO A 6 -5.22 -35.80 -52.49
C PRO A 6 -6.30 -35.76 -51.37
N MET A 7 -7.08 -34.67 -51.39
CA MET A 7 -8.31 -34.36 -50.65
C MET A 7 -9.47 -35.36 -50.78
N ALA A 8 -10.37 -35.33 -49.79
CA ALA A 8 -11.80 -35.57 -50.00
C ALA A 8 -12.62 -34.42 -49.38
N ARG A 9 -13.24 -33.61 -50.25
CA ARG A 9 -14.36 -32.72 -49.91
C ARG A 9 -15.67 -33.51 -50.04
N ARG A 10 -16.57 -33.38 -49.07
CA ARG A 10 -18.01 -33.59 -49.29
C ARG A 10 -18.77 -32.33 -48.89
N ARG A 11 -19.54 -31.79 -49.84
CA ARG A 11 -20.60 -30.79 -49.64
C ARG A 11 -21.94 -31.53 -49.56
N GLY A 12 -22.88 -31.01 -48.77
CA GLY A 12 -24.28 -31.39 -48.92
C GLY A 12 -25.24 -30.89 -47.84
N LYS A 13 -25.75 -29.66 -48.05
CA LYS A 13 -27.09 -29.11 -47.69
C LYS A 13 -27.59 -29.13 -46.24
N GLY A 14 -28.06 -27.95 -45.83
CA GLY A 14 -28.60 -27.68 -44.50
C GLY A 14 -30.05 -28.07 -44.31
N ASP A 15 -30.44 -28.05 -43.05
CA ASP A 15 -31.78 -27.70 -42.62
C ASP A 15 -31.69 -26.84 -41.36
N ALA A 16 -32.53 -25.82 -41.30
CA ALA A 16 -32.58 -24.85 -40.24
C ALA A 16 -33.26 -25.44 -39.00
N ALA A 17 -32.58 -25.40 -37.86
CA ALA A 17 -33.22 -25.46 -36.56
C ALA A 17 -32.69 -24.30 -35.72
N VAL A 18 -33.57 -23.34 -35.49
CA VAL A 18 -33.39 -22.24 -34.56
C VAL A 18 -33.28 -22.83 -33.16
N THR A 19 -32.19 -22.54 -32.45
CA THR A 19 -32.14 -22.66 -30.99
C THR A 19 -31.45 -21.42 -30.46
N GLN A 20 -32.22 -20.61 -29.74
CA GLN A 20 -31.79 -19.38 -29.10
C GLN A 20 -30.84 -19.68 -27.93
N GLY A 21 -29.76 -18.91 -27.86
CA GLY A 21 -29.39 -18.20 -26.63
C GLY A 21 -28.56 -18.94 -25.58
N ALA A 22 -27.26 -19.03 -25.80
CA ALA A 22 -26.28 -18.85 -24.72
C ALA A 22 -25.17 -17.96 -25.31
N ARG A 23 -25.19 -16.66 -24.99
CA ARG A 23 -24.10 -15.76 -25.35
C ARG A 23 -22.99 -15.95 -24.34
N ASP A 24 -21.81 -16.21 -24.88
CA ASP A 24 -20.51 -16.40 -24.23
C ASP A 24 -20.24 -15.38 -23.12
N GLU A 25 -19.87 -15.90 -21.95
CA GLU A 25 -19.05 -15.21 -20.97
C GLU A 25 -17.64 -15.05 -21.55
N THR A 26 -17.33 -13.91 -22.15
CA THR A 26 -15.93 -13.53 -22.40
C THR A 26 -15.83 -12.02 -22.51
N ASP A 27 -15.87 -11.37 -21.34
CA ASP A 27 -15.38 -10.01 -21.16
C ASP A 27 -14.61 -9.93 -19.82
N ALA A 28 -13.66 -10.87 -19.65
CA ALA A 28 -12.70 -10.83 -18.56
C ALA A 28 -11.57 -9.86 -18.96
N PRO A 29 -11.15 -8.93 -18.08
CA PRO A 29 -10.09 -7.99 -18.40
C PRO A 29 -8.76 -8.72 -18.66
N LEU A 30 -8.06 -8.30 -19.72
CA LEU A 30 -6.76 -8.80 -20.23
C LEU A 30 -5.57 -8.70 -19.24
N LEU A 31 -5.80 -8.56 -17.93
CA LEU A 31 -4.80 -8.20 -16.92
C LEU A 31 -4.42 -9.39 -16.00
N ASP A 32 -4.40 -10.60 -16.53
CA ASP A 32 -4.19 -11.79 -15.69
C ASP A 32 -2.73 -11.98 -15.23
N ARG A 33 -1.72 -11.36 -15.89
CA ARG A 33 -0.31 -11.42 -15.46
C ARG A 33 0.48 -10.17 -15.86
N GLY A 34 0.91 -9.37 -14.90
CA GLY A 34 1.76 -8.20 -15.12
C GLY A 34 2.82 -8.02 -14.03
N PHE A 35 3.76 -7.12 -14.28
CA PHE A 35 4.75 -6.69 -13.31
C PHE A 35 5.20 -5.27 -13.60
N ALA A 36 5.61 -4.55 -12.57
CA ALA A 36 6.18 -3.22 -12.74
C ALA A 36 7.70 -3.29 -12.64
N VAL A 37 8.36 -2.52 -13.51
CA VAL A 37 9.80 -2.33 -13.49
C VAL A 37 10.15 -0.86 -13.30
N THR A 38 11.29 -0.60 -12.68
CA THR A 38 11.79 0.76 -12.46
C THR A 38 13.27 0.85 -12.72
N ASP A 39 13.74 2.04 -13.08
CA ASP A 39 15.17 2.41 -13.11
C ASP A 39 15.56 3.27 -11.88
N GLY A 40 14.69 3.34 -10.87
CA GLY A 40 14.85 4.20 -9.70
C GLY A 40 14.44 5.66 -9.91
N ARG A 41 14.02 6.06 -11.13
CA ARG A 41 13.51 7.41 -11.44
C ARG A 41 12.14 7.39 -12.09
N ARG A 42 11.85 6.36 -12.88
CA ARG A 42 10.58 6.14 -13.55
C ARG A 42 10.15 4.69 -13.38
N ARG A 43 8.86 4.45 -13.55
CA ARG A 43 8.23 3.14 -13.43
C ARG A 43 7.47 2.85 -14.72
N TRP A 44 7.57 1.59 -15.16
CA TRP A 44 6.85 1.06 -16.32
C TRP A 44 6.08 -0.17 -15.91
N ILE A 45 4.86 -0.30 -16.42
CA ILE A 45 4.00 -1.46 -16.18
C ILE A 45 4.05 -2.35 -17.41
N ALA A 46 4.40 -3.61 -17.19
CA ALA A 46 4.44 -4.62 -18.24
C ALA A 46 3.39 -5.69 -17.99
N THR A 47 2.64 -6.06 -19.02
CA THR A 47 1.69 -7.17 -19.02
C THR A 47 2.24 -8.28 -19.90
N LEU A 48 2.21 -9.51 -19.38
CA LEU A 48 2.57 -10.71 -20.12
C LEU A 48 1.33 -11.26 -20.81
N ILE A 49 1.37 -11.30 -22.14
CA ILE A 49 0.33 -11.86 -22.98
C ILE A 49 0.80 -13.23 -23.46
N GLU A 50 0.22 -14.28 -22.87
CA GLU A 50 0.46 -15.66 -23.30
C GLU A 50 -0.17 -15.90 -24.67
N LEU A 51 0.58 -16.53 -25.58
CA LEU A 51 0.09 -16.91 -26.90
C LEU A 51 0.03 -18.44 -26.99
N PRO A 52 -1.08 -19.05 -27.45
CA PRO A 52 -1.25 -20.51 -27.44
C PRO A 52 -0.17 -21.31 -28.18
N GLU A 53 0.48 -20.72 -29.18
CA GLU A 53 1.46 -21.39 -30.06
C GLU A 53 2.71 -20.54 -30.33
N ALA A 54 3.01 -19.54 -29.48
CA ALA A 54 4.17 -18.65 -29.66
C ALA A 54 4.78 -18.22 -28.32
N SER A 55 5.99 -17.64 -28.38
CA SER A 55 6.62 -17.02 -27.21
C SER A 55 5.71 -15.91 -26.65
N PRO A 56 5.59 -15.80 -25.31
CA PRO A 56 4.73 -14.80 -24.70
C PRO A 56 5.21 -13.40 -25.07
N LEU A 57 4.26 -12.50 -25.32
CA LEU A 57 4.54 -11.11 -25.59
C LEU A 57 4.57 -10.32 -24.29
N LEU A 58 5.58 -9.47 -24.15
CA LEU A 58 5.63 -8.49 -23.08
C LEU A 58 5.17 -7.14 -23.62
N MET A 59 4.06 -6.63 -23.11
CA MET A 59 3.48 -5.36 -23.51
C MET A 59 3.67 -4.34 -22.40
N PHE A 60 4.32 -3.22 -22.69
CA PHE A 60 4.38 -2.10 -21.76
C PHE A 60 3.19 -1.17 -22.00
N LEU A 61 2.52 -0.79 -20.91
CA LEU A 61 1.44 0.18 -20.96
C LEU A 61 2.04 1.59 -21.04
N ASP A 62 1.54 2.38 -21.99
CA ASP A 62 1.95 3.75 -22.30
C ASP A 62 3.34 3.91 -22.96
N GLU A 63 4.42 3.79 -22.18
CA GLU A 63 5.78 4.04 -22.65
C GLU A 63 6.68 2.81 -22.49
N MET A 64 7.58 2.60 -23.45
CA MET A 64 8.63 1.59 -23.36
C MET A 64 9.78 2.11 -22.49
N PRO A 65 10.36 1.30 -21.58
CA PRO A 65 11.59 1.69 -20.90
C PRO A 65 12.74 1.94 -21.90
N PRO A 66 13.66 2.88 -21.60
CA PRO A 66 14.79 3.18 -22.47
C PRO A 66 15.71 1.97 -22.66
N GLU A 67 16.24 1.80 -23.87
CA GLU A 67 17.19 0.73 -24.16
C GLU A 67 18.49 0.86 -23.35
N GLY A 68 19.09 -0.28 -22.98
CA GLY A 68 20.39 -0.33 -22.31
C GLY A 68 20.39 0.12 -20.85
N ARG A 69 19.23 0.20 -20.19
CA ARG A 69 19.10 0.49 -18.75
C ARG A 69 18.89 -0.79 -17.95
N ASP A 70 19.53 -0.86 -16.79
CA ASP A 70 19.17 -1.85 -15.78
C ASP A 70 17.80 -1.50 -15.21
N LEU A 71 16.91 -2.50 -15.17
CA LEU A 71 15.56 -2.36 -14.67
C LEU A 71 15.34 -3.38 -13.55
N TRP A 72 14.71 -2.94 -12.47
CA TRP A 72 14.37 -3.80 -11.33
C TRP A 72 12.88 -4.03 -11.29
N VAL A 73 12.47 -5.29 -11.13
CA VAL A 73 11.06 -5.63 -10.87
C VAL A 73 10.70 -5.14 -9.47
N CYS A 74 9.84 -4.15 -9.37
CA CYS A 74 9.41 -3.57 -8.09
C CYS A 74 8.04 -4.09 -7.63
N GLN A 75 7.25 -4.69 -8.53
CA GLN A 75 5.95 -5.25 -8.19
C GLN A 75 5.56 -6.38 -9.15
N LEU A 76 4.93 -7.43 -8.63
CA LEU A 76 4.32 -8.52 -9.40
C LEU A 76 2.80 -8.47 -9.24
N MET A 77 2.07 -8.60 -10.34
CA MET A 77 0.61 -8.59 -10.42
C MET A 77 0.18 -9.90 -11.08
N LEU A 78 -0.17 -10.90 -10.28
CA LEU A 78 -0.58 -12.22 -10.78
C LEU A 78 -2.06 -12.42 -10.47
N ALA A 79 -2.88 -12.69 -11.48
CA ALA A 79 -4.13 -13.40 -11.30
C ALA A 79 -3.81 -14.89 -11.07
N ASP A 80 -4.48 -15.45 -10.08
CA ASP A 80 -4.08 -16.63 -9.31
C ASP A 80 -3.57 -17.84 -10.11
N GLY A 81 -2.56 -18.54 -9.55
CA GLY A 81 -2.35 -19.94 -9.93
C GLY A 81 -1.01 -20.62 -9.71
N VAL A 82 0.04 -20.00 -9.16
CA VAL A 82 1.19 -20.74 -8.59
C VAL A 82 1.75 -19.96 -7.41
N LEU A 83 1.46 -20.45 -6.21
CA LEU A 83 2.03 -19.95 -4.96
C LEU A 83 3.55 -20.17 -4.94
N ARG A 84 4.33 -19.18 -5.37
CA ARG A 84 5.58 -18.91 -4.66
C ARG A 84 5.12 -18.36 -3.32
N ARG A 85 5.31 -19.12 -2.24
CA ARG A 85 5.05 -18.66 -0.87
C ARG A 85 6.04 -17.52 -0.54
N VAL A 86 5.79 -16.34 -1.08
CA VAL A 86 5.96 -15.10 -0.35
C VAL A 86 4.91 -15.20 0.76
N ALA A 87 5.32 -15.02 2.02
CA ALA A 87 4.34 -14.95 3.10
C ALA A 87 3.23 -13.97 2.68
N PRO A 88 1.95 -14.26 2.94
CA PRO A 88 0.89 -13.32 2.60
C PRO A 88 1.31 -11.98 3.21
N GLU A 89 1.47 -10.95 2.38
CA GLU A 89 1.60 -9.59 2.89
C GLU A 89 0.31 -9.36 3.64
N ALA A 90 0.40 -9.50 4.97
CA ALA A 90 -0.64 -9.24 5.92
C ALA A 90 -1.30 -7.92 5.53
N SER A 91 -2.60 -8.00 5.26
CA SER A 91 -3.51 -6.91 4.92
C SER A 91 -2.94 -5.52 5.25
N ALA A 92 -2.27 -4.93 4.25
CA ALA A 92 -1.75 -3.59 4.33
C ALA A 92 -2.92 -2.66 4.60
N VAL A 93 -2.97 -2.10 5.79
CA VAL A 93 -3.99 -1.13 6.21
C VAL A 93 -3.18 -0.01 6.82
N ILE A 94 -3.31 1.19 6.28
CA ILE A 94 -2.65 2.41 6.79
C ILE A 94 -3.73 3.26 7.42
N CYS A 95 -3.78 3.20 8.76
CA CYS A 95 -4.86 3.77 9.57
C CYS A 95 -4.43 4.11 11.00
N PHE A 96 -5.09 5.14 11.52
CA PHE A 96 -5.16 5.47 12.94
C PHE A 96 -6.26 4.70 13.65
N THR A 97 -6.24 4.72 14.98
CA THR A 97 -7.41 4.40 15.80
C THR A 97 -8.20 5.68 16.17
N PRO A 98 -9.50 5.61 16.51
CA PRO A 98 -10.33 6.80 16.72
C PRO A 98 -9.80 7.76 17.78
N ASP A 99 -9.16 7.22 18.82
CA ASP A 99 -8.66 8.00 19.95
C ASP A 99 -7.28 8.63 19.68
N THR A 100 -6.65 8.31 18.55
CA THR A 100 -5.38 8.94 18.16
C THR A 100 -5.62 10.43 17.91
N LEU A 101 -4.91 11.30 18.63
CA LEU A 101 -5.06 12.75 18.52
C LEU A 101 -4.21 13.26 17.36
N ILE A 102 -4.86 13.88 16.39
CA ILE A 102 -4.24 14.50 15.23
C ILE A 102 -4.11 15.99 15.50
N ALA A 103 -2.92 16.56 15.28
CA ALA A 103 -2.71 17.98 15.48
C ALA A 103 -3.52 18.80 14.46
N THR A 104 -4.28 19.77 14.94
CA THR A 104 -5.01 20.76 14.12
C THR A 104 -4.59 22.17 14.54
N PRO A 105 -4.88 23.22 13.73
CA PRO A 105 -4.60 24.60 14.11
C PRO A 105 -5.24 25.04 15.43
N GLU A 106 -6.34 24.41 15.84
CA GLU A 106 -7.12 24.76 17.03
C GLU A 106 -6.80 23.87 18.24
N GLY A 107 -5.84 22.95 18.09
CA GLY A 107 -5.49 21.95 19.08
C GLY A 107 -5.66 20.53 18.56
N ALA A 108 -5.17 19.53 19.28
CA ALA A 108 -5.24 18.16 18.80
C ALA A 108 -6.67 17.59 18.93
N LEU A 109 -7.18 16.99 17.85
CA LEU A 109 -8.52 16.38 17.78
C LEU A 109 -8.41 14.86 17.58
N PRO A 110 -9.25 14.03 18.24
CA PRO A 110 -9.28 12.59 17.95
C PRO A 110 -9.57 12.32 16.47
N ALA A 111 -8.82 11.40 15.85
CA ALA A 111 -8.98 11.03 14.45
C ALA A 111 -10.41 10.56 14.14
N GLY A 112 -11.09 9.92 15.10
CA GLY A 112 -12.48 9.50 14.97
C GLY A 112 -13.49 10.63 14.89
N LEU A 113 -13.11 11.87 15.25
CA LEU A 113 -13.93 13.07 15.21
C LEU A 113 -13.57 14.02 14.07
N LEU A 114 -12.54 13.72 13.28
CA LEU A 114 -12.25 14.46 12.06
C LEU A 114 -13.25 14.08 10.96
N ASP A 115 -13.69 15.09 10.23
CA ASP A 115 -14.54 14.98 9.04
C ASP A 115 -13.90 15.68 7.83
N GLU A 116 -14.51 15.52 6.66
CA GLU A 116 -14.06 16.17 5.42
C GLU A 116 -14.08 17.70 5.56
N GLY A 117 -12.99 18.35 5.14
CA GLY A 117 -12.80 19.80 5.22
C GLY A 117 -12.08 20.27 6.49
N ASP A 118 -11.99 19.44 7.54
CA ASP A 118 -11.23 19.79 8.74
C ASP A 118 -9.75 20.00 8.42
N LEU A 119 -9.13 21.01 9.04
CA LEU A 119 -7.72 21.31 8.85
C LEU A 119 -6.85 20.48 9.80
N VAL A 120 -5.91 19.72 9.25
CA VAL A 120 -4.86 19.05 10.02
C VAL A 120 -3.52 19.73 9.77
N LEU A 121 -2.68 19.80 10.80
CA LEU A 121 -1.32 20.30 10.64
C LEU A 121 -0.49 19.27 9.87
N THR A 122 0.14 19.72 8.79
CA THR A 122 1.11 18.93 8.03
C THR A 122 2.50 19.53 8.15
N ARG A 123 3.51 18.68 8.02
CA ARG A 123 4.90 19.11 8.17
C ARG A 123 5.35 20.10 7.12
N ASP A 124 5.07 19.81 5.85
CA ASP A 124 5.69 20.50 4.73
C ASP A 124 4.77 21.54 4.07
N SER A 125 3.45 21.45 4.27
CA SER A 125 2.46 22.24 3.55
C SER A 125 1.57 23.11 4.47
N GLY A 126 1.95 23.26 5.74
CA GLY A 126 1.12 23.96 6.73
C GLY A 126 -0.21 23.22 7.00
N PRO A 127 -1.26 23.90 7.49
CA PRO A 127 -2.57 23.27 7.66
C PRO A 127 -3.16 22.85 6.31
N GLN A 128 -3.63 21.61 6.20
CA GLN A 128 -4.24 21.06 4.99
C GLN A 128 -5.63 20.48 5.29
N PRO A 129 -6.62 20.65 4.40
CA PRO A 129 -7.96 20.10 4.60
C PRO A 129 -7.99 18.60 4.34
N VAL A 130 -8.66 17.84 5.21
CA VAL A 130 -8.96 16.43 4.98
C VAL A 130 -9.93 16.31 3.81
N LEU A 131 -9.52 15.60 2.75
CA LEU A 131 -10.34 15.39 1.56
C LEU A 131 -11.35 14.25 1.71
N TRP A 132 -10.99 13.23 2.49
CA TRP A 132 -11.83 12.06 2.71
C TRP A 132 -11.44 11.36 4.02
N VAL A 133 -12.47 10.87 4.73
CA VAL A 133 -12.31 10.08 5.96
C VAL A 133 -12.93 8.70 5.78
N GLY A 134 -12.07 7.68 5.76
CA GLY A 134 -12.49 6.28 5.74
C GLY A 134 -12.55 5.68 7.14
N ARG A 135 -13.53 4.82 7.42
CA ARG A 135 -13.69 4.17 8.74
C ARG A 135 -14.00 2.69 8.58
N ARG A 136 -13.09 1.81 8.97
CA ARG A 136 -13.26 0.35 8.86
C ARG A 136 -13.29 -0.31 10.22
N ARG A 137 -14.37 -1.04 10.54
CA ARG A 137 -14.44 -1.86 11.75
C ARG A 137 -13.90 -3.27 11.48
N ILE A 138 -12.98 -3.73 12.32
CA ILE A 138 -12.48 -5.10 12.37
C ILE A 138 -13.03 -5.75 13.64
N SER A 139 -13.88 -6.76 13.46
CA SER A 139 -14.52 -7.48 14.57
C SER A 139 -13.51 -8.34 15.34
N GLY A 140 -13.84 -8.68 16.60
CA GLY A 140 -13.02 -9.57 17.41
C GLY A 140 -12.79 -10.95 16.81
N ALA A 141 -13.81 -11.53 16.19
CA ALA A 141 -13.68 -12.79 15.47
C ALA A 141 -12.66 -12.68 14.32
N ARG A 142 -12.66 -11.55 13.60
CA ARG A 142 -11.67 -11.29 12.55
C ARG A 142 -10.27 -11.06 13.12
N LEU A 143 -10.11 -10.33 14.23
CA LEU A 143 -8.82 -10.18 14.92
C LEU A 143 -8.28 -11.48 15.52
N GLN A 144 -9.15 -12.46 15.77
CA GLN A 144 -8.74 -13.80 16.22
C GLN A 144 -8.30 -14.67 15.03
N ALA A 145 -9.02 -14.61 13.92
CA ALA A 145 -8.69 -15.35 12.70
C ALA A 145 -7.49 -14.77 11.93
N GLN A 146 -7.29 -13.45 12.02
CA GLN A 146 -6.24 -12.67 11.36
C GLN A 146 -5.53 -11.79 12.41
N PRO A 147 -4.64 -12.35 13.26
CA PRO A 147 -3.93 -11.60 14.30
C PRO A 147 -3.03 -10.49 13.76
N GLU A 148 -2.62 -10.59 12.50
CA GLU A 148 -1.86 -9.59 11.76
C GLU A 148 -2.64 -8.31 11.46
N LEU A 149 -3.95 -8.27 11.72
CA LEU A 149 -4.77 -7.06 11.69
C LEU A 149 -4.81 -6.32 13.02
N ARG A 150 -4.14 -6.84 14.07
CA ARG A 150 -4.16 -6.20 15.39
C ARG A 150 -3.34 -4.92 15.37
N PRO A 151 -3.77 -3.85 16.06
CA PRO A 151 -3.01 -2.63 16.13
C PRO A 151 -1.61 -2.85 16.69
N VAL A 152 -0.66 -2.03 16.24
CA VAL A 152 0.62 -1.86 16.90
C VAL A 152 0.50 -0.67 17.83
N ARG A 153 0.92 -0.88 19.08
CA ARG A 153 1.00 0.14 20.13
C ARG A 153 2.44 0.60 20.26
N LEU A 154 2.68 1.89 20.04
CA LEU A 154 3.90 2.58 20.42
C LEU A 154 3.61 3.28 21.76
N ARG A 155 4.25 2.86 22.84
CA ARG A 155 4.06 3.47 24.16
C ARG A 155 4.57 4.92 24.19
N ALA A 156 4.02 5.74 25.07
CA ALA A 156 4.60 7.05 25.36
C ALA A 156 6.11 6.92 25.67
N GLY A 157 6.94 7.77 25.05
CA GLY A 157 8.40 7.71 25.18
C GLY A 157 9.09 6.58 24.41
N ALA A 158 8.35 5.76 23.63
CA ALA A 158 8.94 4.80 22.70
C ALA A 158 9.84 5.51 21.69
N LEU A 159 10.81 4.77 21.14
CA LEU A 159 11.79 5.27 20.17
C LEU A 159 12.80 6.31 20.71
N SER A 160 12.61 6.92 21.89
CA SER A 160 13.59 7.89 22.42
C SER A 160 14.99 7.28 22.65
N ASP A 161 16.05 8.08 22.58
CA ASP A 161 17.43 7.66 22.90
C ASP A 161 17.56 7.00 24.28
N SER A 162 16.82 7.53 25.27
CA SER A 162 16.74 6.95 26.63
C SER A 162 16.12 5.54 26.68
N SER A 163 15.46 5.12 25.58
CA SER A 163 14.94 3.76 25.37
C SER A 163 15.97 2.77 24.81
N GLY A 164 17.14 3.24 24.37
CA GLY A 164 17.91 2.55 23.34
C GLY A 164 17.25 2.60 21.96
N GLY A 165 16.36 3.57 21.73
CA GLY A 165 15.75 3.84 20.43
C GLY A 165 16.62 4.78 19.60
N ILE A 166 16.20 5.04 18.36
CA ILE A 166 16.88 5.93 17.40
C ILE A 166 16.08 7.21 17.10
N GLY A 167 15.02 7.43 17.88
CA GLY A 167 13.98 8.41 17.65
C GLY A 167 14.33 9.79 18.18
N GLN A 168 14.18 10.80 17.33
CA GLN A 168 14.36 12.21 17.66
C GLN A 168 13.04 12.90 18.07
N GLU A 169 13.08 14.19 18.38
CA GLU A 169 11.88 14.99 18.69
C GLU A 169 10.88 14.94 17.52
N GLY A 170 9.62 14.61 17.82
CA GLY A 170 8.60 14.32 16.80
C GLY A 170 8.56 12.87 16.32
N GLU A 171 9.49 12.01 16.74
CA GLU A 171 9.46 10.56 16.47
C GLU A 171 9.07 9.77 17.74
N VAL A 172 9.06 10.46 18.88
CA VAL A 172 8.77 9.90 20.19
C VAL A 172 7.32 10.21 20.57
N PRO A 173 6.47 9.19 20.85
CA PRO A 173 5.09 9.44 21.23
C PRO A 173 4.98 10.18 22.57
N GLU A 174 4.22 11.28 22.58
CA GLU A 174 3.85 11.99 23.82
C GLU A 174 2.82 11.19 24.63
N ARG A 175 2.03 10.37 23.92
CA ARG A 175 1.01 9.46 24.44
C ARG A 175 1.09 8.13 23.69
N ASP A 176 0.53 7.08 24.26
CA ASP A 176 0.38 5.81 23.56
C ASP A 176 -0.27 6.02 22.19
N LEU A 177 0.40 5.63 21.12
CA LEU A 177 -0.08 5.69 19.76
C LEU A 177 -0.47 4.29 19.32
N LEU A 178 -1.75 4.10 18.96
CA LEU A 178 -2.23 2.88 18.33
C LEU A 178 -2.48 3.16 16.85
N VAL A 179 -1.85 2.34 16.01
CA VAL A 179 -1.99 2.40 14.57
C VAL A 179 -2.10 0.98 14.02
N SER A 180 -2.55 0.88 12.78
CA SER A 180 -2.48 -0.38 12.04
C SER A 180 -1.02 -0.81 11.78
N PRO A 181 -0.76 -2.11 11.59
CA PRO A 181 0.60 -2.64 11.45
C PRO A 181 1.44 -2.05 10.32
N ASP A 182 0.80 -1.69 9.21
CA ASP A 182 1.47 -1.13 8.03
C ASP A 182 1.49 0.41 8.02
N HIS A 183 0.91 1.06 9.03
CA HIS A 183 0.98 2.51 9.17
C HIS A 183 2.43 2.94 9.43
N ARG A 184 2.91 3.94 8.69
CA ARG A 184 4.32 4.34 8.75
C ARG A 184 4.58 5.52 9.66
N ILE A 185 5.67 5.38 10.40
CA ILE A 185 6.24 6.39 11.27
C ILE A 185 7.42 7.02 10.55
N LEU A 186 7.56 8.34 10.63
CA LEU A 186 8.71 9.04 10.09
C LEU A 186 9.91 8.85 11.01
N LEU A 187 11.03 8.40 10.43
CA LEU A 187 12.32 8.32 11.12
C LEU A 187 13.37 9.13 10.36
N ARG A 188 14.22 9.85 11.11
CA ARG A 188 15.25 10.73 10.56
C ARG A 188 16.62 10.41 11.12
N GLY A 189 17.63 10.90 10.42
CA GLY A 189 18.99 11.00 10.97
C GLY A 189 20.07 10.38 10.10
N ALA A 190 21.30 10.37 10.63
CA ALA A 190 22.49 10.01 9.87
C ALA A 190 22.42 8.61 9.24
N ARG A 191 21.72 7.66 9.88
CA ARG A 191 21.52 6.31 9.34
C ARG A 191 20.65 6.30 8.08
N ALA A 192 19.56 7.07 8.05
CA ALA A 192 18.70 7.16 6.86
C ALA A 192 19.52 7.67 5.67
N ARG A 193 20.35 8.69 5.91
CA ARG A 193 21.22 9.27 4.87
C ARG A 193 22.33 8.33 4.44
N ALA A 194 22.98 7.66 5.38
CA ALA A 194 24.05 6.72 5.06
C ALA A 194 23.57 5.48 4.29
N LEU A 195 22.38 4.97 4.61
CA LEU A 195 21.86 3.72 4.05
C LEU A 195 21.02 3.94 2.78
N PHE A 196 20.25 5.02 2.72
CA PHE A 196 19.26 5.24 1.67
C PHE A 196 19.44 6.55 0.90
N ASN A 197 20.43 7.37 1.27
CA ASN A 197 20.64 8.72 0.74
C ASN A 197 19.42 9.63 0.91
N GLU A 198 18.65 9.43 1.98
CA GLU A 198 17.48 10.22 2.36
C GLU A 198 17.66 10.76 3.78
N ASP A 199 17.28 12.01 4.04
CA ASP A 199 17.33 12.55 5.42
C ASP A 199 16.22 11.94 6.30
N GLU A 200 15.12 11.51 5.68
CA GLU A 200 13.89 11.06 6.34
C GLU A 200 13.27 9.88 5.59
N VAL A 201 12.83 8.86 6.31
CA VAL A 201 12.25 7.62 5.75
C VAL A 201 11.00 7.20 6.51
N LEU A 202 10.11 6.47 5.84
CA LEU A 202 8.86 5.97 6.42
C LEU A 202 8.96 4.48 6.73
N VAL A 203 8.87 4.14 8.03
CA VAL A 203 8.99 2.75 8.53
C VAL A 203 7.68 2.28 9.12
N ARG A 204 7.22 1.09 8.73
CA ARG A 204 5.96 0.53 9.23
C ARG A 204 6.04 0.25 10.72
N ALA A 205 4.95 0.50 11.43
CA ALA A 205 4.86 0.25 12.86
C ALA A 205 5.20 -1.19 13.25
N ARG A 206 4.82 -2.18 12.44
CA ARG A 206 5.15 -3.60 12.70
C ARG A 206 6.65 -3.91 12.62
N ASP A 207 7.37 -3.18 11.77
CA ASP A 207 8.82 -3.38 11.60
C ASP A 207 9.59 -2.74 12.77
N LEU A 208 8.93 -1.91 13.59
CA LEU A 208 9.47 -1.28 14.80
C LEU A 208 9.22 -2.10 16.08
N ILE A 209 8.55 -3.25 16.00
CA ILE A 209 8.19 -4.06 17.18
C ILE A 209 9.46 -4.57 17.87
N ASP A 210 9.57 -4.27 19.17
CA ASP A 210 10.68 -4.67 20.03
C ASP A 210 10.22 -5.54 21.22
N ASP A 211 8.94 -5.92 21.24
CA ASP A 211 8.25 -6.64 22.31
C ASP A 211 8.35 -5.97 23.71
N ARG A 212 8.71 -4.68 23.76
CA ARG A 212 8.91 -3.91 25.01
C ARG A 212 8.19 -2.59 25.01
N ARG A 213 8.49 -1.68 24.08
CA ARG A 213 7.86 -0.35 23.97
C ARG A 213 6.98 -0.23 22.73
N VAL A 214 7.30 -0.97 21.69
CA VAL A 214 6.49 -1.12 20.48
C VAL A 214 6.00 -2.57 20.45
N THR A 215 4.69 -2.77 20.59
CA THR A 215 4.10 -4.10 20.77
C THR A 215 2.80 -4.26 20.02
N VAL A 216 2.48 -5.48 19.58
CA VAL A 216 1.12 -5.80 19.08
C VAL A 216 0.11 -5.68 20.23
N ASP A 217 -0.98 -4.94 20.00
CA ASP A 217 -2.07 -4.84 20.96
C ASP A 217 -2.95 -6.10 20.94
N ARG A 218 -2.76 -6.94 21.96
CA ARG A 218 -3.55 -8.16 22.17
C ARG A 218 -4.80 -7.93 23.02
N SER A 219 -5.01 -6.71 23.51
CA SER A 219 -6.11 -6.36 24.42
C SER A 219 -7.38 -5.94 23.69
N SER A 220 -7.24 -5.39 22.48
CA SER A 220 -8.36 -5.00 21.62
C SER A 220 -9.27 -6.19 21.32
N ARG A 221 -10.54 -6.05 21.72
CA ARG A 221 -11.63 -6.98 21.39
C ARG A 221 -12.22 -6.70 20.01
N GLU A 222 -12.04 -5.49 19.52
CA GLU A 222 -12.30 -5.04 18.16
C GLU A 222 -11.49 -3.77 17.93
N VAL A 223 -11.38 -3.34 16.67
CA VAL A 223 -10.76 -2.07 16.33
C VAL A 223 -11.54 -1.37 15.22
N ILE A 224 -11.64 -0.05 15.32
CA ILE A 224 -12.04 0.81 14.21
C ILE A 224 -10.76 1.45 13.69
N TYR A 225 -10.58 1.40 12.39
CA TYR A 225 -9.46 2.00 11.69
C TYR A 225 -9.94 3.22 10.92
N VAL A 226 -9.24 4.34 11.08
CA VAL A 226 -9.57 5.62 10.47
C VAL A 226 -8.49 5.99 9.45
N HIS A 227 -8.91 6.25 8.22
CA HIS A 227 -8.09 6.75 7.11
C HIS A 227 -8.30 8.25 6.97
N LEU A 228 -7.21 9.01 6.84
CA LEU A 228 -7.26 10.46 6.58
C LEU A 228 -6.56 10.74 5.26
N LEU A 229 -7.34 10.95 4.19
CA LEU A 229 -6.82 11.31 2.88
C LEU A 229 -6.72 12.83 2.77
N LEU A 230 -5.59 13.33 2.27
CA LEU A 230 -5.34 14.74 1.99
C LEU A 230 -5.19 14.95 0.47
N GLU A 231 -4.92 16.17 0.02
CA GLU A 231 -4.69 16.44 -1.42
C GLU A 231 -3.47 15.69 -1.97
N ARG A 232 -2.42 15.58 -1.16
CA ARG A 232 -1.23 14.78 -1.43
C ARG A 232 -0.92 13.94 -0.21
N HIS A 233 -0.05 12.94 -0.37
CA HIS A 233 0.47 12.24 0.79
C HIS A 233 1.27 13.20 1.67
N GLN A 234 0.96 13.28 2.95
CA GLN A 234 1.56 14.23 3.89
C GLN A 234 2.07 13.54 5.14
N ILE A 235 2.99 14.21 5.83
CA ILE A 235 3.35 13.90 7.21
C ILE A 235 2.47 14.72 8.14
N VAL A 236 1.82 14.05 9.09
CA VAL A 236 0.93 14.62 10.11
C VAL A 236 1.42 14.26 11.52
N TRP A 237 1.04 15.04 12.53
CA TRP A 237 1.33 14.71 13.92
C TRP A 237 0.18 13.94 14.56
N ALA A 238 0.46 12.71 14.97
CA ALA A 238 -0.44 11.80 15.66
C ALA A 238 0.11 11.48 17.06
N ASN A 239 -0.57 11.93 18.12
CA ASN A 239 -0.09 11.85 19.51
C ASN A 239 1.34 12.40 19.69
N GLY A 240 1.66 13.49 18.97
CA GLY A 240 2.98 14.12 18.95
C GLY A 240 4.01 13.47 18.01
N VAL A 241 3.66 12.33 17.39
CA VAL A 241 4.54 11.59 16.46
C VAL A 241 4.25 11.97 15.03
N GLU A 242 5.29 12.21 14.25
CA GLU A 242 5.22 12.38 12.80
C GLU A 242 4.96 11.03 12.13
N THR A 243 3.81 10.97 11.46
CA THR A 243 3.27 9.78 10.83
C THR A 243 2.72 10.14 9.46
N GLU A 244 2.52 9.13 8.63
CA GLU A 244 1.98 9.33 7.30
C GLU A 244 0.45 9.55 7.32
N SER A 245 -0.07 10.34 6.38
CA SER A 245 -1.50 10.35 6.06
C SER A 245 -1.88 9.10 5.24
N PHE A 246 -3.16 8.90 4.93
CA PHE A 246 -3.54 7.76 4.10
C PHE A 246 -3.01 7.93 2.66
N HIS A 247 -2.28 6.92 2.16
CA HIS A 247 -1.92 6.79 0.75
C HIS A 247 -2.70 5.63 0.10
N PRO A 248 -3.53 5.88 -0.94
CA PRO A 248 -4.33 4.84 -1.61
C PRO A 248 -3.53 3.66 -2.15
N ALA A 249 -2.35 3.90 -2.75
CA ALA A 249 -1.45 2.83 -3.20
C ALA A 249 -0.77 2.02 -2.07
N GLY A 250 -0.88 2.46 -0.82
CA GLY A 250 -0.31 1.75 0.34
C GLY A 250 -1.12 0.55 0.79
N MET A 251 -2.31 0.31 0.21
CA MET A 251 -3.13 -0.87 0.48
C MET A 251 -4.01 -1.26 -0.71
N PRO A 252 -4.47 -2.52 -0.78
CA PRO A 252 -5.52 -2.90 -1.73
C PRO A 252 -6.81 -2.10 -1.44
N LEU A 253 -7.30 -1.33 -2.41
CA LEU A 253 -8.58 -0.60 -2.27
C LEU A 253 -9.77 -1.55 -2.12
N SER A 254 -9.64 -2.82 -2.50
CA SER A 254 -10.61 -3.88 -2.21
C SER A 254 -10.77 -4.18 -0.73
N ALA A 255 -9.84 -3.75 0.12
CA ALA A 255 -9.94 -3.86 1.56
C ALA A 255 -10.76 -2.72 2.19
N ILE A 256 -11.08 -1.65 1.45
CA ILE A 256 -12.03 -0.61 1.85
C ILE A 256 -13.45 -1.13 1.54
N ASP A 257 -14.41 -0.82 2.41
CA ASP A 257 -15.83 -1.15 2.19
C ASP A 257 -16.34 -0.51 0.89
N GLU A 258 -17.27 -1.18 0.19
CA GLU A 258 -17.79 -0.72 -1.10
C GLU A 258 -18.34 0.70 -1.07
N ALA A 259 -19.10 1.06 -0.01
CA ALA A 259 -19.69 2.38 0.12
C ALA A 259 -18.59 3.44 0.28
N GLN A 260 -17.63 3.17 1.15
CA GLN A 260 -16.49 4.04 1.41
C GLN A 260 -15.56 4.19 0.21
N ARG A 261 -15.35 3.10 -0.55
CA ARG A 261 -14.58 3.13 -1.78
C ARG A 261 -15.27 3.94 -2.87
N SER A 262 -16.60 3.86 -2.96
CA SER A 262 -17.39 4.67 -3.89
C SER A 262 -17.31 6.17 -3.55
N GLU A 263 -17.33 6.51 -2.25
CA GLU A 263 -17.11 7.89 -1.79
C GLU A 263 -15.69 8.36 -2.13
N LEU A 264 -14.67 7.54 -1.85
CA LEU A 264 -13.29 7.81 -2.20
C LEU A 264 -13.12 8.09 -3.71
N PHE A 265 -13.73 7.28 -4.57
CA PHE A 265 -13.71 7.48 -6.03
C PHE A 265 -14.52 8.69 -6.48
N THR A 266 -15.49 9.15 -5.68
CA THR A 266 -16.17 10.41 -5.97
C THR A 266 -15.25 11.62 -5.67
N ARG A 267 -14.38 11.50 -4.67
CA ARG A 267 -13.42 12.54 -4.27
C ARG A 267 -12.18 12.56 -5.15
N VAL A 268 -11.67 11.38 -5.50
CA VAL A 268 -10.47 11.20 -6.34
C VAL A 268 -10.79 10.17 -7.43
N PRO A 269 -11.46 10.58 -8.52
CA PRO A 269 -11.92 9.68 -9.58
C PRO A 269 -10.83 8.86 -10.25
N GLU A 270 -9.61 9.38 -10.29
CA GLU A 270 -8.45 8.76 -10.91
C GLU A 270 -8.09 7.42 -10.23
N LEU A 271 -8.36 7.30 -8.93
CA LEU A 271 -8.11 6.08 -8.14
C LEU A 271 -8.90 4.86 -8.60
N ALA A 272 -10.03 5.07 -9.30
CA ALA A 272 -10.82 3.96 -9.83
C ALA A 272 -10.10 3.24 -10.99
N ARG A 273 -9.19 3.93 -11.68
CA ARG A 273 -8.41 3.39 -12.81
C ARG A 273 -7.01 2.99 -12.38
N ASP A 274 -6.37 3.84 -11.59
CA ASP A 274 -5.00 3.65 -11.14
C ASP A 274 -4.83 4.15 -9.69
N PRO A 275 -4.63 3.25 -8.71
CA PRO A 275 -4.33 3.64 -7.33
C PRO A 275 -3.07 4.50 -7.16
N PHE A 276 -2.14 4.47 -8.12
CA PHE A 276 -0.92 5.28 -8.12
C PHE A 276 -1.14 6.68 -8.68
N ALA A 277 -2.30 6.98 -9.27
CA ALA A 277 -2.63 8.31 -9.80
C ALA A 277 -2.75 9.39 -8.71
N TYR A 278 -2.81 9.01 -7.43
CA TYR A 278 -2.80 9.94 -6.29
C TYR A 278 -1.50 10.74 -6.16
N GLY A 279 -0.39 10.22 -6.71
CA GLY A 279 0.92 10.84 -6.65
C GLY A 279 1.91 10.07 -5.77
N ASP A 280 3.05 10.71 -5.52
CA ASP A 280 4.17 10.11 -4.79
C ASP A 280 3.94 10.10 -3.27
N PHE A 281 4.66 9.20 -2.59
CA PHE A 281 4.72 9.21 -1.14
C PHE A 281 5.46 10.47 -0.64
N ALA A 282 4.99 11.04 0.48
CA ALA A 282 5.61 12.19 1.15
C ALA A 282 7.12 12.00 1.40
N ARG A 283 7.53 10.76 1.74
CA ARG A 283 8.91 10.34 1.98
C ARG A 283 9.08 8.89 1.53
N ARG A 284 10.33 8.45 1.36
CA ARG A 284 10.64 7.09 0.92
C ARG A 284 10.09 6.05 1.91
N PRO A 285 9.13 5.19 1.49
CA PRO A 285 8.71 4.06 2.29
C PRO A 285 9.79 2.97 2.25
N LEU A 286 10.18 2.46 3.42
CA LEU A 286 11.07 1.30 3.50
C LEU A 286 10.27 0.00 3.43
N ASP A 287 10.86 -1.01 2.78
CA ASP A 287 10.40 -2.39 2.90
C ASP A 287 10.87 -3.05 4.21
N ALA A 288 10.55 -4.34 4.41
CA ALA A 288 10.89 -5.05 5.65
C ALA A 288 12.40 -5.23 5.82
N ALA A 289 13.12 -5.49 4.72
CA ALA A 289 14.55 -5.71 4.75
C ALA A 289 15.29 -4.39 4.98
N GLU A 290 14.89 -3.33 4.30
CA GLU A 290 15.40 -1.98 4.49
C GLU A 290 15.16 -1.49 5.92
N ALA A 291 13.96 -1.69 6.47
CA ALA A 291 13.65 -1.35 7.86
C ALA A 291 14.56 -2.11 8.85
N ALA A 292 14.76 -3.42 8.64
CA ALA A 292 15.67 -4.20 9.49
C ALA A 292 17.11 -3.68 9.43
N ILE A 293 17.60 -3.29 8.24
CA ILE A 293 18.93 -2.68 8.09
C ILE A 293 18.97 -1.33 8.81
N MET A 294 17.96 -0.49 8.66
CA MET A 294 17.87 0.82 9.33
C MET A 294 17.97 0.71 10.85
N LEU A 295 17.31 -0.29 11.44
CA LEU A 295 17.24 -0.49 12.89
C LEU A 295 18.49 -1.18 13.47
N HIS A 296 19.08 -2.12 12.73
CA HIS A 296 20.12 -3.02 13.25
C HIS A 296 21.51 -2.81 12.64
N ALA A 297 21.68 -1.95 11.63
CA ALA A 297 22.99 -1.66 11.08
C ALA A 297 23.94 -1.12 12.18
N PRO A 298 25.20 -1.61 12.24
CA PRO A 298 26.19 -1.06 13.16
C PRO A 298 26.37 0.44 12.88
N PRO A 299 26.64 1.26 13.91
CA PRO A 299 26.93 2.67 13.70
C PRO A 299 28.10 2.81 12.73
N ALA A 300 28.00 3.77 11.80
CA ALA A 300 29.08 4.05 10.87
C ALA A 300 30.36 4.35 11.67
N LEU A 301 31.43 3.61 11.40
CA LEU A 301 32.75 3.88 11.96
C LEU A 301 33.20 5.24 11.39
N HIS A 302 33.34 6.22 12.28
CA HIS A 302 33.93 7.53 11.98
C HIS A 302 35.45 7.45 11.95
#